data_AF-A0A9R1NA56-F1
#
_entry.id   AF-A0A9R1NA56-F1
#
_cell.length_a   1.000
_cell.length_b   1.000
_cell.length_c   1.000
_cell.angle_alpha   90.00
_cell.angle_beta   90.00
_cell.angle_gamma   90.00
#
_symmetry.space_group_name_H-M   'P 1'
#
loop_
_entity.id
_entity.type
_entity.pdbx_description
1 polymer ?
#
loop_
_entity_poly.entity_id
_entity_poly.type
_entity_poly.pdbx_seq_one_letter_code
_entity_poly.pdbx_strand_id
1 'polypeptide(L)'
;MVKFVGEFLGRTDFNRAFSHKEYAKIERALKGVQVETIHHTDRTMKYRIKGLSVVPLKELMFSVDDDGIMTTVVDYYQSRYNCKLEYIHWPCLQCGVSGRQIYLPMEVCKLVQGQRYRQKLSTTQAAKLLKITCKRPQNRLNGILKAARGNFDVEELTEGEFSASGFPKVLYGSVLSAPLLKYGNEEIFMPIGGQWNMANKVFEGKPLAVQQSSNFMDIQSALESLLSYISELFTDEGNCQRLQLLIVVLPEEKGHYGTIKRICETQLGIVSQCCLPKYVKAKVNVEYLENVALKINVKAGGRNAILQEGLPFLSDIPTIIFGADVSHPSPGVYSSSVSAVSILICVISAQQPKQEIITKLFQVTQDSNGCVKTDSMIKELLLNFYQKNRRKPERIIFYRDGVSESQFSPVLLHEVDAIRKACISLDEHYVPPITFLVVQKRHQTRLFPLPTTRKPEPKGIRKPEPKGILPVPPVYYAHLAASRGRSYQGNFGDGSSIRETTPGDELPEFLQVPKIHENVSEVMFYC
;
A
#
# COMPACT_ATOMS: atom_id res chain seq x y z
N MET A 1 7.41 15.06 -29.57
CA MET A 1 6.28 14.30 -28.97
C MET A 1 6.07 12.98 -29.68
N VAL A 2 6.07 12.97 -31.02
CA VAL A 2 5.82 11.77 -31.85
C VAL A 2 6.61 10.53 -31.39
N LYS A 3 7.93 10.65 -31.20
CA LYS A 3 8.77 9.56 -30.69
C LYS A 3 8.28 8.98 -29.35
N PHE A 4 7.88 9.85 -28.42
CA PHE A 4 7.33 9.43 -27.12
C PHE A 4 6.04 8.62 -27.30
N VAL A 5 5.12 9.09 -28.17
CA VAL A 5 3.86 8.38 -28.45
C VAL A 5 4.14 7.01 -29.07
N GLY A 6 5.10 6.94 -30.00
CA GLY A 6 5.56 5.68 -30.60
C GLY A 6 6.06 4.67 -29.58
N GLU A 7 7.01 5.09 -28.74
CA GLU A 7 7.57 4.25 -27.67
C GLU A 7 6.51 3.84 -26.64
N PHE A 8 5.59 4.76 -26.29
CA PHE A 8 4.56 4.51 -25.27
C PHE A 8 3.45 3.55 -25.75
N LEU A 9 3.13 3.59 -27.04
CA LEU A 9 2.19 2.65 -27.66
C LEU A 9 2.87 1.36 -28.14
N GLY A 10 4.20 1.34 -28.28
CA GLY A 10 4.92 0.24 -28.92
C GLY A 10 4.61 0.13 -30.42
N ARG A 11 4.34 1.28 -31.06
CA ARG A 11 4.01 1.34 -32.49
C ARG A 11 5.26 1.47 -33.34
N THR A 12 5.28 0.74 -34.45
CA THR A 12 6.26 0.87 -35.53
C THR A 12 5.66 1.53 -36.77
N ASP A 13 4.35 1.39 -36.99
CA ASP A 13 3.61 2.08 -38.05
C ASP A 13 2.95 3.36 -37.53
N PHE A 14 3.42 4.50 -38.02
CA PHE A 14 2.96 5.82 -37.64
C PHE A 14 1.89 6.40 -38.59
N ASN A 15 1.62 5.75 -39.74
CA ASN A 15 0.71 6.28 -40.75
C ASN A 15 -0.76 5.92 -40.49
N ARG A 16 -1.02 5.00 -39.56
CA ARG A 16 -2.37 4.57 -39.17
C ARG A 16 -2.96 5.44 -38.06
N ALA A 17 -4.26 5.73 -38.15
CA ALA A 17 -5.04 6.33 -37.07
C ALA A 17 -4.97 5.52 -35.75
N PHE A 18 -5.21 6.19 -34.61
CA PHE A 18 -5.29 5.52 -33.32
C PHE A 18 -6.57 4.71 -33.19
N SER A 19 -6.49 3.50 -32.66
CA SER A 19 -7.67 2.79 -32.18
C SER A 19 -8.23 3.49 -30.93
N HIS A 20 -9.50 3.26 -30.60
CA HIS A 20 -10.12 3.79 -29.39
C HIS A 20 -9.32 3.46 -28.11
N LYS A 21 -8.74 2.25 -28.03
CA LYS A 21 -7.91 1.84 -26.89
C LYS A 21 -6.61 2.66 -26.79
N GLU A 22 -5.97 2.94 -27.92
CA GLU A 22 -4.72 3.72 -27.97
C GLU A 22 -4.97 5.19 -27.67
N TYR A 23 -6.05 5.76 -28.23
CA TYR A 23 -6.49 7.12 -27.95
C TYR A 23 -6.66 7.33 -26.44
N ALA A 24 -7.50 6.49 -25.80
CA ALA A 24 -7.76 6.59 -24.36
C ALA A 24 -6.50 6.38 -23.51
N LYS A 25 -5.54 5.59 -23.99
CA LYS A 25 -4.25 5.36 -23.29
C LYS A 25 -3.34 6.59 -23.38
N ILE A 26 -3.21 7.20 -24.55
CA ILE A 26 -2.37 8.40 -24.77
C ILE A 26 -2.99 9.62 -24.10
N GLU A 27 -4.30 9.81 -24.21
CA GLU A 27 -5.00 10.94 -23.58
C GLU A 27 -4.75 10.95 -22.07
N ARG A 28 -4.94 9.79 -21.41
CA ARG A 28 -4.67 9.65 -19.97
C ARG A 28 -3.20 9.92 -19.61
N ALA A 29 -2.27 9.56 -20.49
CA ALA A 29 -0.83 9.75 -20.25
C ALA A 29 -0.38 11.19 -20.44
N LEU A 30 -0.95 11.91 -21.41
CA LEU A 30 -0.57 13.27 -21.76
C LEU A 30 -1.36 14.34 -21.01
N LYS A 31 -2.56 14.04 -20.51
CA LYS A 31 -3.38 15.00 -19.76
C LYS A 31 -2.60 15.57 -18.57
N GLY A 32 -2.50 16.89 -18.53
CA GLY A 32 -1.79 17.63 -17.50
C GLY A 32 -0.27 17.75 -17.69
N VAL A 33 0.31 17.14 -18.72
CA VAL A 33 1.73 17.27 -19.09
C VAL A 33 1.98 18.60 -19.81
N GLN A 34 3.15 19.19 -19.57
CA GLN A 34 3.59 20.41 -20.24
C GLN A 34 4.41 20.10 -21.50
N VAL A 35 4.16 20.88 -22.55
CA VAL A 35 4.86 20.82 -23.83
C VAL A 35 5.39 22.19 -24.21
N GLU A 36 6.50 22.23 -24.92
CA GLU A 36 7.03 23.41 -25.58
C GLU A 36 6.86 23.28 -27.09
N THR A 37 6.52 24.37 -27.76
CA THR A 37 6.38 24.40 -29.22
C THR A 37 7.71 24.66 -29.91
N ILE A 38 7.92 24.04 -31.07
CA ILE A 38 9.17 24.14 -31.84
C ILE A 38 9.01 24.83 -33.21
N HIS A 39 7.78 25.20 -33.60
CA HIS A 39 7.47 25.78 -34.91
C HIS A 39 7.67 27.31 -34.97
N HIS A 40 7.94 27.96 -33.83
CA HIS A 40 8.29 29.39 -33.79
C HIS A 40 9.81 29.53 -33.76
N THR A 41 10.36 30.40 -34.60
CA THR A 41 11.81 30.70 -34.65
C THR A 41 12.27 31.59 -33.50
N ASP A 42 11.41 32.48 -33.02
CA ASP A 42 11.83 33.59 -32.16
C ASP A 42 11.46 33.40 -30.68
N ARG A 43 10.56 32.46 -30.37
CA ARG A 43 10.06 32.24 -29.00
C ARG A 43 9.67 30.79 -28.76
N THR A 44 9.99 30.28 -27.57
CA THR A 44 9.51 28.99 -27.09
C THR A 44 8.31 29.19 -26.17
N MET A 45 7.15 28.71 -26.61
CA MET A 45 5.91 28.81 -25.83
C MET A 45 5.63 27.49 -25.13
N LYS A 46 5.26 27.55 -23.84
CA LYS A 46 4.94 26.37 -23.03
C LYS A 46 3.43 26.28 -22.82
N TYR A 47 2.88 25.10 -23.01
CA TYR A 47 1.46 24.82 -22.85
C TYR A 47 1.24 23.59 -21.98
N ARG A 48 0.11 23.56 -21.28
CA ARG A 48 -0.34 22.38 -20.53
C ARG A 48 -1.45 21.69 -21.29
N ILE A 49 -1.27 20.41 -21.56
CA ILE A 49 -2.24 19.59 -22.30
C ILE A 49 -3.47 19.37 -21.43
N LYS A 50 -4.66 19.69 -21.96
CA LYS A 50 -5.96 19.42 -21.33
C LYS A 50 -6.61 18.13 -21.85
N GLY A 51 -6.40 17.82 -23.12
CA GLY A 51 -6.99 16.65 -23.78
C GLY A 51 -6.44 16.48 -25.20
N LEU A 52 -7.08 15.58 -25.95
CA LEU A 52 -6.81 15.36 -27.37
C LEU A 52 -8.04 15.70 -28.20
N SER A 53 -7.87 16.00 -29.49
CA SER A 53 -9.00 16.13 -30.40
C SER A 53 -9.63 14.78 -30.69
N VAL A 54 -10.95 14.74 -30.75
CA VAL A 54 -11.72 13.54 -31.09
C VAL A 54 -11.53 13.14 -32.56
N VAL A 55 -11.33 14.14 -33.44
CA VAL A 55 -11.08 13.95 -34.87
C VAL A 55 -9.59 14.10 -35.23
N PRO A 56 -9.13 13.47 -36.32
CA PRO A 56 -7.76 13.63 -36.83
C PRO A 56 -7.43 15.06 -37.27
N LEU A 57 -6.14 15.39 -37.32
CA LEU A 57 -5.64 16.71 -37.74
C LEU A 57 -6.21 17.19 -39.09
N LYS A 58 -6.29 16.29 -40.09
CA LYS A 58 -6.83 16.63 -41.43
C LYS A 58 -8.30 17.03 -41.45
N GLU A 59 -9.07 16.65 -40.44
CA GLU A 59 -10.51 16.94 -40.31
C GLU A 59 -10.80 17.97 -39.22
N LEU A 60 -9.80 18.31 -38.40
CA LEU A 60 -9.95 19.22 -37.28
C LEU A 60 -9.95 20.67 -37.77
N MET A 61 -11.13 21.29 -37.75
CA MET A 61 -11.30 22.70 -38.07
C MET A 61 -11.31 23.57 -36.81
N PHE A 62 -10.77 24.78 -36.94
CA PHE A 62 -10.83 25.80 -35.90
C PHE A 62 -10.91 27.20 -36.52
N SER A 63 -11.38 28.16 -35.73
CA SER A 63 -11.46 29.56 -36.14
C SER A 63 -10.11 30.25 -35.89
N VAL A 64 -9.55 30.87 -36.93
CA VAL A 64 -8.21 31.51 -36.86
C VAL A 64 -8.23 32.80 -36.05
N ASP A 65 -9.29 33.60 -36.23
CA ASP A 65 -9.47 34.94 -35.67
C ASP A 65 -10.94 35.18 -35.28
N ASP A 66 -11.25 36.29 -34.62
CA ASP A 66 -12.61 36.65 -34.18
C ASP A 66 -13.60 36.83 -35.35
N ASP A 67 -13.09 36.96 -36.58
CA ASP A 67 -13.87 37.05 -37.84
C ASP A 67 -14.48 35.71 -38.29
N GLY A 68 -14.23 34.60 -37.57
CA GLY A 68 -14.93 33.33 -37.79
C GLY A 68 -14.45 32.51 -39.00
N ILE A 69 -13.33 32.88 -39.63
CA ILE A 69 -12.77 32.10 -40.74
C ILE A 69 -12.29 30.74 -40.24
N MET A 70 -12.92 29.69 -40.77
CA MET A 70 -12.62 28.31 -40.43
C MET A 70 -11.54 27.74 -41.34
N THR A 71 -10.51 27.15 -40.75
CA THR A 71 -9.47 26.44 -41.47
C THR A 71 -9.15 25.12 -40.78
N THR A 72 -8.57 24.17 -41.50
CA THR A 72 -8.07 22.94 -40.87
C THR A 72 -6.75 23.22 -40.16
N VAL A 73 -6.43 22.44 -39.13
CA VAL A 73 -5.12 22.54 -38.47
C VAL A 73 -3.98 22.26 -39.46
N VAL A 74 -4.17 21.35 -40.41
CA VAL A 74 -3.14 21.04 -41.42
C VAL A 74 -2.88 22.24 -42.33
N ASP A 75 -3.94 22.84 -42.87
CA ASP A 75 -3.82 23.99 -43.79
C ASP A 75 -3.25 25.21 -43.07
N TYR A 76 -3.70 25.48 -41.83
CA TYR A 76 -3.16 26.57 -41.03
C TYR A 76 -1.65 26.45 -40.81
N TYR A 77 -1.16 25.26 -40.44
CA TYR A 77 0.26 25.06 -40.19
C TYR A 77 1.09 25.13 -41.49
N GLN A 78 0.54 24.69 -42.62
CA GLN A 78 1.16 24.84 -43.93
C GLN A 78 1.22 26.31 -44.37
N SER A 79 0.11 27.05 -44.28
CA SER A 79 0.03 28.45 -44.74
C SER A 79 0.75 29.43 -43.81
N ARG A 80 0.63 29.27 -42.49
CA ARG A 80 1.16 30.23 -41.51
C ARG A 80 2.62 30.02 -41.14
N TYR A 81 3.06 28.76 -41.10
CA TYR A 81 4.38 28.36 -40.61
C TYR A 81 5.19 27.59 -41.66
N ASN A 82 4.67 27.37 -42.87
CA ASN A 82 5.29 26.55 -43.91
C ASN A 82 5.67 25.15 -43.40
N CYS A 83 4.86 24.59 -42.50
CA CYS A 83 5.10 23.30 -41.86
C CYS A 83 4.20 22.23 -42.47
N LYS A 84 4.78 21.36 -43.30
CA LYS A 84 4.08 20.21 -43.87
C LYS A 84 4.01 19.08 -42.84
N LEU A 85 2.83 18.90 -42.25
CA LEU A 85 2.60 17.86 -41.24
C LEU A 85 2.55 16.46 -41.89
N GLU A 86 3.23 15.48 -41.29
CA GLU A 86 3.29 14.10 -41.79
C GLU A 86 2.19 13.21 -41.18
N TYR A 87 1.92 13.33 -39.88
CA TYR A 87 1.01 12.47 -39.12
C TYR A 87 -0.41 13.05 -39.07
N ILE A 88 -0.95 13.43 -40.23
CA ILE A 88 -2.27 14.09 -40.36
C ILE A 88 -3.46 13.24 -39.89
N HIS A 89 -3.28 11.92 -39.75
CA HIS A 89 -4.29 10.99 -39.25
C HIS A 89 -4.33 10.89 -37.71
N TRP A 90 -3.44 11.61 -37.03
CA TRP A 90 -3.37 11.60 -35.56
C TRP A 90 -4.25 12.67 -34.95
N PRO A 91 -4.67 12.50 -33.69
CA PRO A 91 -5.33 13.56 -32.95
C PRO A 91 -4.35 14.69 -32.62
N CYS A 92 -4.91 15.89 -32.44
CA CYS A 92 -4.22 17.11 -32.06
C CYS A 92 -4.20 17.26 -30.54
N LEU A 93 -3.16 17.89 -29.98
CA LEU A 93 -3.13 18.24 -28.55
C LEU A 93 -4.02 19.46 -28.32
N GLN A 94 -4.93 19.36 -27.35
CA GLN A 94 -5.78 20.48 -26.93
C GLN A 94 -5.17 21.16 -25.71
N CYS A 95 -4.88 22.44 -25.85
CA CYS A 95 -4.32 23.33 -24.83
C CYS A 95 -5.18 24.60 -24.66
N GLY A 96 -4.83 25.47 -23.71
CA GLY A 96 -5.52 26.76 -23.51
C GLY A 96 -6.56 26.77 -22.38
N VAL A 97 -7.25 27.89 -22.19
CA VAL A 97 -8.30 28.09 -21.16
C VAL A 97 -9.69 27.97 -21.77
N SER A 98 -10.72 27.79 -20.94
CA SER A 98 -12.11 27.73 -21.43
C SER A 98 -12.44 29.04 -22.18
N GLY A 99 -12.86 28.93 -23.44
CA GLY A 99 -13.13 30.08 -24.33
C GLY A 99 -12.05 30.35 -25.38
N ARG A 100 -10.80 29.89 -25.19
CA ARG A 100 -9.74 29.98 -26.21
C ARG A 100 -8.97 28.68 -26.30
N GLN A 101 -9.44 27.81 -27.17
CA GLN A 101 -8.85 26.49 -27.39
C GLN A 101 -7.65 26.60 -28.35
N ILE A 102 -6.54 25.98 -27.97
CA ILE A 102 -5.31 25.97 -28.75
C ILE A 102 -5.07 24.54 -29.22
N TYR A 103 -4.94 24.35 -30.53
CA TYR A 103 -4.69 23.06 -31.15
C TYR A 103 -3.22 22.97 -31.58
N LEU A 104 -2.47 22.03 -30.99
CA LEU A 104 -1.06 21.82 -31.29
C LEU A 104 -0.83 20.41 -31.86
N PRO A 105 -0.43 20.27 -33.14
CA PRO A 105 0.02 19.00 -33.68
C PRO A 105 1.15 18.41 -32.84
N MET A 106 1.17 17.09 -32.67
CA MET A 106 2.20 16.43 -31.86
C MET A 106 3.60 16.63 -32.46
N GLU A 107 3.72 16.75 -33.78
CA GLU A 107 4.99 17.02 -34.48
C GLU A 107 5.67 18.30 -34.01
N VAL A 108 4.87 19.34 -33.78
CA VAL A 108 5.38 20.67 -33.42
C VAL A 108 5.57 20.86 -31.92
N CYS A 109 5.51 19.78 -31.15
CA CYS A 109 5.61 19.79 -29.69
C CYS A 109 6.76 18.93 -29.17
N LYS A 110 7.48 19.46 -28.19
CA LYS A 110 8.46 18.73 -27.38
C LYS A 110 8.03 18.69 -25.92
N LEU A 111 8.33 17.60 -25.22
CA LEU A 111 8.02 17.49 -23.79
C LEU A 111 8.98 18.37 -23.00
N VAL A 112 8.45 19.20 -22.08
CA VAL A 112 9.28 19.99 -21.17
C VAL A 112 10.07 19.05 -20.25
N GLN A 113 11.37 19.29 -20.09
CA GLN A 113 12.24 18.45 -19.27
C GLN A 113 12.00 18.66 -17.76
N GLY A 114 12.41 17.70 -16.93
CA GLY A 114 12.34 17.80 -15.47
C GLY A 114 10.93 17.61 -14.87
N GLN A 115 9.92 17.30 -15.68
CA GLN A 115 8.56 17.08 -15.20
C GLN A 115 8.43 15.79 -14.40
N ARG A 116 7.90 15.88 -13.17
CA ARG A 116 7.62 14.72 -12.33
C ARG A 116 6.49 13.88 -12.94
N TYR A 117 6.77 12.60 -13.20
CA TYR A 117 5.74 11.62 -13.56
C TYR A 117 4.84 11.33 -12.36
N ARG A 118 3.53 11.56 -12.49
CA ARG A 118 2.55 11.41 -11.40
C ARG A 118 1.70 10.14 -11.48
N GLN A 119 1.70 9.47 -12.62
CA GLN A 119 0.89 8.27 -12.83
C GLN A 119 1.54 7.03 -12.20
N LYS A 120 0.74 5.99 -11.96
CA LYS A 120 1.23 4.72 -11.44
C LYS A 120 2.13 4.03 -12.48
N LEU A 121 3.33 3.66 -12.06
CA LEU A 121 4.26 2.90 -12.89
C LEU A 121 3.71 1.50 -13.16
N SER A 122 3.97 0.96 -14.35
CA SER A 122 3.74 -0.46 -14.63
C SER A 122 4.62 -1.35 -13.76
N THR A 123 4.26 -2.62 -13.58
CA THR A 123 5.05 -3.58 -12.81
C THR A 123 6.49 -3.69 -13.34
N THR A 124 6.64 -3.70 -14.66
CA THR A 124 7.95 -3.72 -15.34
C THR A 124 8.74 -2.44 -15.11
N GLN A 125 8.10 -1.27 -15.19
CA GLN A 125 8.75 0.02 -14.92
C GLN A 125 9.17 0.14 -13.46
N ALA A 126 8.29 -0.25 -12.53
CA ALA A 126 8.60 -0.28 -11.10
C ALA A 126 9.76 -1.23 -10.79
N ALA A 127 9.80 -2.43 -11.39
CA ALA A 127 10.90 -3.37 -11.23
C ALA A 127 12.23 -2.81 -11.75
N LYS A 128 12.23 -2.15 -12.91
CA LYS A 128 13.41 -1.45 -13.45
C LYS A 128 13.87 -0.34 -12.50
N LEU A 129 12.94 0.49 -12.00
CA LEU A 129 13.26 1.56 -11.07
C LEU A 129 13.82 1.02 -9.74
N LEU A 130 13.24 -0.05 -9.20
CA LEU A 130 13.75 -0.72 -8.02
C LEU A 130 15.17 -1.24 -8.24
N LYS A 131 15.45 -1.89 -9.37
CA LYS A 131 16.80 -2.36 -9.71
C LYS A 131 17.83 -1.22 -9.75
N ILE A 132 17.43 -0.03 -10.22
CA ILE A 132 18.30 1.15 -10.31
C ILE A 132 18.50 1.82 -8.94
N THR A 133 17.45 1.86 -8.11
CA THR A 133 17.42 2.61 -6.84
C THR A 133 17.92 1.80 -5.64
N CYS A 134 17.84 0.46 -5.69
CA CYS A 134 18.35 -0.45 -4.68
C CYS A 134 19.88 -0.53 -4.72
N LYS A 135 20.53 0.49 -4.12
CA LYS A 135 21.99 0.57 -3.98
C LYS A 135 22.44 -0.04 -2.65
N ARG A 136 23.55 -0.78 -2.68
CA ARG A 136 24.26 -1.23 -1.47
C ARG A 136 24.65 -0.05 -0.57
N PRO A 137 24.76 -0.24 0.77
CA PRO A 137 25.05 0.84 1.71
C PRO A 137 26.23 1.72 1.30
N GLN A 138 27.38 1.12 0.94
CA GLN A 138 28.57 1.89 0.53
C GLN A 138 28.32 2.75 -0.73
N ASN A 139 27.65 2.20 -1.73
CA ASN A 139 27.32 2.94 -2.96
C ASN A 139 26.32 4.06 -2.70
N ARG A 140 25.41 3.87 -1.73
CA ARG A 140 24.49 4.91 -1.29
C ARG A 140 25.22 6.03 -0.54
N LEU A 141 26.13 5.69 0.37
CA LEU A 141 26.97 6.65 1.09
C LEU A 141 27.81 7.51 0.12
N ASN A 142 28.51 6.87 -0.81
CA ASN A 142 29.29 7.59 -1.83
C ASN A 142 28.42 8.54 -2.67
N GLY A 143 27.19 8.12 -3.00
CA GLY A 143 26.23 8.98 -3.69
C GLY A 143 25.81 10.20 -2.87
N ILE A 144 25.57 10.03 -1.57
CA ILE A 144 25.25 11.12 -0.64
C ILE A 144 26.43 12.09 -0.53
N LEU A 145 27.65 11.59 -0.33
CA LEU A 145 28.86 12.41 -0.24
C LEU A 145 29.12 13.20 -1.52
N LYS A 146 28.95 12.58 -2.70
CA LYS A 146 29.08 13.26 -3.99
C LYS A 146 28.05 14.37 -4.15
N ALA A 147 26.79 14.11 -3.78
CA ALA A 147 25.73 15.10 -3.84
C ALA A 147 25.97 16.27 -2.87
N ALA A 148 26.44 15.99 -1.66
CA ALA A 148 26.79 17.03 -0.69
C ALA A 148 27.91 17.95 -1.23
N ARG A 149 28.99 17.37 -1.77
CA ARG A 149 30.10 18.15 -2.34
C ARG A 149 29.72 18.97 -3.58
N GLY A 150 28.75 18.49 -4.37
CA GLY A 150 28.34 19.17 -5.60
C GLY A 150 27.29 20.26 -5.43
N ASN A 151 26.59 20.28 -4.28
CA ASN A 151 25.47 21.19 -4.03
C ASN A 151 25.76 22.24 -2.95
N PHE A 152 26.77 22.01 -2.11
CA PHE A 152 27.16 22.95 -1.06
C PHE A 152 28.55 23.46 -1.37
N ASP A 153 28.62 24.73 -1.76
CA ASP A 153 29.89 25.44 -1.71
C ASP A 153 30.14 25.79 -0.24
N VAL A 154 31.10 25.07 0.36
CA VAL A 154 31.39 25.22 1.78
C VAL A 154 31.92 26.63 2.07
N GLU A 155 32.50 27.31 1.07
CA GLU A 155 32.99 28.67 1.17
C GLU A 155 31.83 29.70 1.23
N GLU A 156 30.75 29.53 0.46
CA GLU A 156 29.61 30.46 0.43
C GLU A 156 28.74 30.39 1.72
N LEU A 157 28.77 29.25 2.42
CA LEU A 157 28.13 29.11 3.74
C LEU A 157 28.92 29.79 4.88
N THR A 158 30.20 30.11 4.67
CA THR A 158 31.03 30.77 5.70
C THR A 158 30.81 32.28 5.81
N GLU A 159 30.08 32.89 4.87
CA GLU A 159 29.65 34.31 5.00
C GLU A 159 28.53 34.50 6.04
N GLY A 160 27.89 33.41 6.50
CA GLY A 160 26.96 33.41 7.64
C GLY A 160 27.55 32.77 8.91
N GLU A 161 26.88 32.88 10.05
CA GLU A 161 27.28 32.26 11.34
C GLU A 161 27.18 30.71 11.36
N PHE A 162 26.91 30.06 10.22
CA PHE A 162 26.66 28.63 10.14
C PHE A 162 27.78 27.91 9.40
N SER A 163 28.43 26.95 10.07
CA SER A 163 29.42 26.07 9.46
C SER A 163 28.83 24.67 9.23
N ALA A 164 29.08 24.07 8.07
CA ALA A 164 28.71 22.70 7.74
C ALA A 164 29.96 21.87 7.43
N SER A 165 30.15 20.74 8.12
CA SER A 165 31.37 19.92 7.98
C SER A 165 31.45 19.15 6.65
N GLY A 166 30.33 18.96 5.93
CA GLY A 166 30.29 18.15 4.71
C GLY A 166 30.53 16.65 4.92
N PHE A 167 30.74 16.19 6.17
CA PHE A 167 31.00 14.79 6.52
C PHE A 167 29.87 14.20 7.39
N PRO A 168 29.56 12.89 7.26
CA PRO A 168 28.59 12.23 8.12
C PRO A 168 29.02 12.27 9.59
N LYS A 169 28.07 12.49 10.50
CA LYS A 169 28.30 12.41 11.95
C LYS A 169 28.64 10.98 12.36
N VAL A 170 29.74 10.81 13.10
CA VAL A 170 30.10 9.54 13.72
C VAL A 170 29.27 9.36 14.99
N LEU A 171 28.66 8.18 15.14
CA LEU A 171 27.83 7.82 16.28
C LEU A 171 28.27 6.45 16.80
N TYR A 172 28.26 6.30 18.13
CA TYR A 172 28.42 5.00 18.76
C TYR A 172 27.04 4.37 18.95
N GLY A 173 26.87 3.14 18.49
CA GLY A 173 25.64 2.37 18.63
C GLY A 173 25.92 0.99 19.18
N SER A 174 24.92 0.42 19.85
CA SER A 174 24.97 -0.94 20.40
C SER A 174 24.18 -1.89 19.50
N VAL A 175 24.74 -3.08 19.24
CA VAL A 175 24.01 -4.17 18.57
C VAL A 175 23.38 -5.03 19.67
N LEU A 176 22.06 -5.02 19.76
CA LEU A 176 21.34 -5.87 20.72
C LEU A 176 21.41 -7.34 20.28
N SER A 177 21.57 -8.24 21.24
CA SER A 177 21.50 -9.68 21.00
C SER A 177 20.11 -10.08 20.52
N ALA A 178 20.04 -10.96 19.52
CA ALA A 178 18.78 -11.51 19.06
C ALA A 178 18.20 -12.44 20.14
N PRO A 179 16.88 -12.39 20.43
CA PRO A 179 16.27 -13.31 21.37
C PRO A 179 16.24 -14.72 20.78
N LEU A 180 16.29 -15.72 21.66
CA LEU A 180 16.18 -17.12 21.28
C LEU A 180 14.72 -17.46 20.96
N LEU A 181 14.52 -18.17 19.85
CA LEU A 181 13.22 -18.66 19.42
C LEU A 181 13.06 -20.11 19.82
N LYS A 182 11.87 -20.49 20.28
CA LYS A 182 11.49 -21.86 20.58
C LYS A 182 10.39 -22.32 19.62
N TYR A 183 10.60 -23.46 18.98
CA TYR A 183 9.63 -24.10 18.09
C TYR A 183 8.75 -25.12 18.82
N GLY A 184 7.70 -25.60 18.15
CA GLY A 184 6.76 -26.58 18.73
C GLY A 184 7.40 -27.93 19.09
N ASN A 185 8.53 -28.29 18.48
CA ASN A 185 9.31 -29.49 18.84
C ASN A 185 10.33 -29.24 19.96
N GLU A 186 10.17 -28.17 20.74
CA GLU A 186 11.08 -27.74 21.82
C GLU A 186 12.48 -27.30 21.38
N GLU A 187 12.77 -27.31 20.06
CA GLU A 187 14.06 -26.87 19.55
C GLU A 187 14.23 -25.36 19.68
N ILE A 188 15.40 -24.96 20.15
CA ILE A 188 15.80 -23.57 20.35
C ILE A 188 16.68 -23.12 19.18
N PHE A 189 16.35 -21.97 18.60
CA PHE A 189 17.08 -21.39 17.48
C PHE A 189 17.49 -19.96 17.78
N MET A 190 18.76 -19.63 17.50
CA MET A 190 19.28 -18.27 17.58
C MET A 190 19.22 -17.60 16.20
N PRO A 191 18.43 -16.54 16.00
CA PRO A 191 18.40 -15.82 14.74
C PRO A 191 19.76 -15.21 14.39
N ILE A 192 20.26 -15.51 13.19
CA ILE A 192 21.51 -14.95 12.69
C ILE A 192 21.18 -13.83 11.72
N GLY A 193 21.56 -12.59 12.08
CA GLY A 193 21.31 -11.44 11.20
C GLY A 193 19.85 -11.10 10.97
N GLY A 194 19.01 -11.42 11.96
CA GLY A 194 17.55 -11.27 11.85
C GLY A 194 16.89 -12.28 10.92
N GLN A 195 17.55 -13.40 10.61
CA GLN A 195 16.99 -14.47 9.76
C GLN A 195 16.80 -15.75 10.56
N TRP A 196 15.71 -16.45 10.26
CA TRP A 196 15.38 -17.79 10.73
C TRP A 196 14.54 -18.51 9.66
N ASN A 197 14.49 -19.84 9.70
CA ASN A 197 13.67 -20.67 8.81
C ASN A 197 12.93 -21.75 9.61
N MET A 198 12.00 -22.44 8.95
CA MET A 198 11.24 -23.57 9.54
C MET A 198 11.66 -24.92 8.94
N ALA A 199 12.92 -25.06 8.50
CA ALA A 199 13.37 -26.29 7.88
C ALA A 199 13.15 -27.49 8.84
N ASN A 200 12.61 -28.60 8.33
CA ASN A 200 12.34 -29.85 9.07
C ASN A 200 11.29 -29.76 10.19
N LYS A 201 10.26 -28.92 10.03
CA LYS A 201 9.13 -28.81 10.99
C LYS A 201 7.85 -29.35 10.40
N VAL A 202 7.05 -30.06 11.21
CA VAL A 202 5.79 -30.69 10.81
C VAL A 202 4.64 -29.96 11.50
N PHE A 203 3.58 -29.65 10.75
CA PHE A 203 2.33 -29.16 11.32
C PHE A 203 1.52 -30.34 11.86
N GLU A 204 0.96 -30.22 13.06
CA GLU A 204 0.09 -31.25 13.62
C GLU A 204 -1.23 -31.33 12.83
N GLY A 205 -1.57 -32.52 12.33
CA GLY A 205 -2.85 -32.82 11.67
C GLY A 205 -2.71 -33.40 10.26
N LYS A 206 -3.63 -34.30 9.89
CA LYS A 206 -3.84 -34.72 8.50
C LYS A 206 -5.00 -33.88 7.93
N PRO A 207 -4.74 -32.84 7.12
CA PRO A 207 -5.82 -32.08 6.54
C PRO A 207 -6.56 -32.95 5.53
N LEU A 208 -7.89 -32.96 5.61
CA LEU A 208 -8.71 -33.50 4.53
C LEU A 208 -8.72 -32.48 3.39
N ALA A 209 -8.17 -32.86 2.24
CA ALA A 209 -8.05 -31.98 1.09
C ALA A 209 -9.08 -32.38 0.02
N VAL A 210 -10.08 -31.54 -0.18
CA VAL A 210 -11.01 -31.66 -1.31
C VAL A 210 -10.53 -30.74 -2.42
N GLN A 211 -10.20 -31.31 -3.58
CA GLN A 211 -9.84 -30.53 -4.77
C GLN A 211 -11.06 -30.38 -5.68
N GLN A 212 -11.44 -29.14 -5.97
CA GLN A 212 -12.53 -28.86 -6.89
C GLN A 212 -12.15 -27.71 -7.82
N SER A 213 -12.39 -27.89 -9.10
CA SER A 213 -12.33 -26.83 -10.10
C SER A 213 -13.75 -26.42 -10.45
N SER A 214 -14.02 -25.12 -10.39
CA SER A 214 -15.30 -24.58 -10.82
C SER A 214 -15.06 -23.54 -11.89
N ASN A 215 -15.86 -23.60 -12.96
CA ASN A 215 -15.82 -22.64 -14.06
C ASN A 215 -17.12 -21.84 -14.03
N PHE A 216 -17.09 -20.72 -13.33
CA PHE A 216 -18.22 -19.82 -13.22
C PHE A 216 -17.85 -18.44 -13.76
N MET A 217 -18.83 -17.79 -14.37
CA MET A 217 -18.73 -16.38 -14.76
C MET A 217 -18.61 -15.46 -13.54
N ASP A 218 -19.13 -15.91 -12.39
CA ASP A 218 -19.10 -15.18 -11.12
C ASP A 218 -18.39 -15.95 -10.00
N ILE A 219 -17.57 -15.23 -9.22
CA ILE A 219 -16.76 -15.79 -8.13
C ILE A 219 -17.62 -16.14 -6.91
N GLN A 220 -18.66 -15.35 -6.63
CA GLN A 220 -19.48 -15.57 -5.46
C GLN A 220 -20.26 -16.88 -5.60
N SER A 221 -20.92 -17.08 -6.75
CA SER A 221 -21.60 -18.35 -7.06
C SER A 221 -20.64 -19.54 -6.99
N ALA A 222 -19.41 -19.39 -7.48
CA ALA A 222 -18.40 -20.45 -7.39
C ALA A 222 -18.07 -20.87 -5.96
N LEU A 223 -17.95 -19.90 -5.05
CA LEU A 223 -17.64 -20.14 -3.65
C LEU A 223 -18.85 -20.72 -2.89
N GLU A 224 -20.05 -20.19 -3.15
CA GLU A 224 -21.29 -20.68 -2.53
C GLU A 224 -21.61 -22.11 -2.93
N SER A 225 -21.51 -22.46 -4.22
CA SER A 225 -21.70 -23.84 -4.68
C SER A 225 -20.67 -24.81 -4.11
N LEU A 226 -19.40 -24.39 -4.01
CA LEU A 226 -18.35 -25.19 -3.38
C LEU A 226 -18.65 -25.44 -1.89
N LEU A 227 -19.21 -24.47 -1.19
CA LEU A 227 -19.61 -24.65 0.20
C LEU A 227 -20.80 -25.58 0.36
N SER A 228 -21.84 -25.44 -0.46
CA SER A 228 -22.98 -26.37 -0.44
C SER A 228 -22.49 -27.81 -0.64
N TYR A 229 -21.65 -28.02 -1.64
CA TYR A 229 -21.07 -29.34 -1.93
C TYR A 229 -20.26 -29.90 -0.76
N ILE A 230 -19.39 -29.08 -0.15
CA ILE A 230 -18.61 -29.49 1.03
C ILE A 230 -19.54 -29.82 2.20
N SER A 231 -20.54 -28.97 2.47
CA SER A 231 -21.51 -29.20 3.53
C SER A 231 -22.26 -30.52 3.34
N GLU A 232 -22.71 -30.82 2.12
CA GLU A 232 -23.38 -32.08 1.76
C GLU A 232 -22.48 -33.29 2.01
N LEU A 233 -21.21 -33.26 1.57
CA LEU A 233 -20.25 -34.34 1.80
C LEU A 233 -20.03 -34.66 3.29
N PHE A 234 -20.11 -33.65 4.17
CA PHE A 234 -19.81 -33.81 5.60
C PHE A 234 -21.04 -33.97 6.49
N THR A 235 -22.26 -33.80 5.97
CA THR A 235 -23.49 -34.17 6.69
C THR A 235 -23.68 -35.68 6.81
N ASP A 236 -23.17 -36.48 5.86
CA ASP A 236 -23.39 -37.93 5.82
C ASP A 236 -22.49 -38.75 6.77
N GLU A 237 -21.38 -38.18 7.27
CA GLU A 237 -20.44 -38.88 8.15
C GLU A 237 -20.71 -38.70 9.67
N GLY A 238 -21.86 -38.12 10.05
CA GLY A 238 -22.24 -37.92 11.46
C GLY A 238 -21.36 -36.91 12.21
N ASN A 239 -20.47 -36.23 11.50
CA ASN A 239 -19.49 -35.30 12.04
C ASN A 239 -19.67 -33.96 11.32
N CYS A 240 -20.30 -32.98 11.96
CA CYS A 240 -20.43 -31.62 11.40
C CYS A 240 -19.06 -30.92 11.39
N GLN A 241 -18.15 -31.36 10.51
CA GLN A 241 -16.86 -30.72 10.32
C GLN A 241 -17.01 -29.52 9.40
N ARG A 242 -16.69 -28.35 9.94
CA ARG A 242 -16.71 -27.10 9.22
C ARG A 242 -15.42 -26.89 8.44
N LEU A 243 -15.52 -26.36 7.23
CA LEU A 243 -14.35 -25.94 6.44
C LEU A 243 -13.51 -24.90 7.19
N GLN A 244 -12.26 -25.26 7.52
CA GLN A 244 -11.33 -24.41 8.27
C GLN A 244 -10.50 -23.49 7.38
N LEU A 245 -10.17 -23.92 6.16
CA LEU A 245 -9.30 -23.18 5.24
C LEU A 245 -9.66 -23.48 3.78
N LEU A 246 -9.68 -22.44 2.95
CA LEU A 246 -9.79 -22.56 1.49
C LEU A 246 -8.49 -22.12 0.80
N ILE A 247 -7.82 -23.03 0.09
CA ILE A 247 -6.69 -22.68 -0.79
C ILE A 247 -7.23 -22.32 -2.16
N VAL A 248 -6.96 -21.10 -2.63
CA VAL A 248 -7.47 -20.59 -3.91
C VAL A 248 -6.32 -20.35 -4.87
N VAL A 249 -6.26 -21.09 -5.96
CA VAL A 249 -5.37 -20.77 -7.08
C VAL A 249 -6.06 -19.70 -7.92
N LEU A 250 -5.49 -18.50 -7.96
CA LEU A 250 -6.11 -17.37 -8.65
C LEU A 250 -6.19 -17.62 -10.17
N PRO A 251 -7.26 -17.22 -10.88
CA PRO A 251 -7.36 -17.42 -12.33
C PRO A 251 -6.33 -16.57 -13.09
N GLU A 252 -6.02 -15.37 -12.59
CA GLU A 252 -5.05 -14.44 -13.16
C GLU A 252 -4.19 -13.76 -12.07
N GLU A 253 -3.16 -13.03 -12.47
CA GLU A 253 -2.29 -12.32 -11.52
C GLU A 253 -2.95 -11.11 -10.83
N LYS A 254 -4.08 -10.60 -11.36
CA LYS A 254 -4.73 -9.38 -10.87
C LYS A 254 -6.26 -9.48 -10.91
N GLY A 255 -6.93 -8.61 -10.15
CA GLY A 255 -8.37 -8.37 -10.25
C GLY A 255 -9.22 -9.13 -9.24
N HIS A 256 -9.00 -10.42 -9.05
CA HIS A 256 -9.93 -11.26 -8.28
C HIS A 256 -9.61 -11.40 -6.78
N TYR A 257 -8.36 -11.11 -6.38
CA TYR A 257 -7.91 -11.29 -4.99
C TYR A 257 -8.77 -10.55 -3.97
N GLY A 258 -9.08 -9.27 -4.19
CA GLY A 258 -9.88 -8.46 -3.26
C GLY A 258 -11.30 -8.98 -3.10
N THR A 259 -11.94 -9.36 -4.22
CA THR A 259 -13.29 -9.94 -4.25
C THR A 259 -13.36 -11.26 -3.49
N ILE A 260 -12.45 -12.20 -3.78
CA ILE A 260 -12.36 -13.49 -3.08
C ILE A 260 -12.19 -13.25 -1.58
N LYS A 261 -11.29 -12.34 -1.21
CA LYS A 261 -11.00 -12.02 0.18
C LYS A 261 -12.20 -11.43 0.91
N ARG A 262 -12.89 -10.48 0.28
CA ARG A 262 -14.11 -9.89 0.84
C ARG A 262 -15.18 -10.95 1.08
N ILE A 263 -15.52 -11.73 0.06
CA ILE A 263 -16.60 -12.74 0.14
C ILE A 263 -16.28 -13.78 1.22
N CYS A 264 -15.08 -14.38 1.18
CA CYS A 264 -14.68 -15.37 2.18
C CYS A 264 -14.68 -14.80 3.61
N GLU A 265 -14.11 -13.61 3.82
CA GLU A 265 -13.81 -13.11 5.17
C GLU A 265 -14.99 -12.34 5.81
N THR A 266 -15.96 -11.87 5.02
CA THR A 266 -17.08 -11.05 5.52
C THR A 266 -18.44 -11.72 5.35
N GLN A 267 -18.65 -12.52 4.29
CA GLN A 267 -19.95 -13.14 4.00
C GLN A 267 -19.98 -14.61 4.38
N LEU A 268 -18.98 -15.38 3.95
CA LEU A 268 -18.97 -16.85 4.12
C LEU A 268 -18.28 -17.31 5.41
N GLY A 269 -17.49 -16.44 6.06
CA GLY A 269 -16.80 -16.78 7.29
C GLY A 269 -15.75 -17.88 7.13
N ILE A 270 -14.96 -17.80 6.06
CA ILE A 270 -13.92 -18.77 5.69
C ILE A 270 -12.57 -18.08 5.58
N VAL A 271 -11.57 -18.70 6.19
CA VAL A 271 -10.18 -18.28 6.06
C VAL A 271 -9.63 -18.80 4.74
N SER A 272 -9.01 -17.93 3.94
CA SER A 272 -8.46 -18.34 2.63
C SER A 272 -6.97 -18.05 2.44
N GLN A 273 -6.31 -18.90 1.64
CA GLN A 273 -4.93 -18.73 1.20
C GLN A 273 -4.87 -18.71 -0.33
N CYS A 274 -4.66 -17.53 -0.90
CA CYS A 274 -4.56 -17.37 -2.34
C CYS A 274 -3.13 -17.65 -2.83
N CYS A 275 -2.99 -18.37 -3.93
CA CYS A 275 -1.74 -18.69 -4.60
C CYS A 275 -1.79 -18.21 -6.06
N LEU A 276 -0.69 -17.61 -6.55
CA LEU A 276 -0.59 -17.25 -7.97
C LEU A 276 -0.28 -18.49 -8.81
N PRO A 277 -0.89 -18.67 -9.99
CA PRO A 277 -0.68 -19.83 -10.85
C PRO A 277 0.78 -20.16 -11.13
N LYS A 278 1.62 -19.14 -11.36
CA LYS A 278 3.04 -19.32 -11.68
C LYS A 278 3.86 -20.04 -10.59
N TYR A 279 3.42 -19.97 -9.33
CA TYR A 279 4.09 -20.65 -8.22
C TYR A 279 3.54 -22.04 -7.94
N VAL A 280 2.38 -22.37 -8.52
CA VAL A 280 1.70 -23.68 -8.35
C VAL A 280 1.96 -24.60 -9.56
N LYS A 281 2.12 -24.04 -10.77
CA LYS A 281 2.30 -24.79 -12.03
C LYS A 281 3.75 -25.20 -12.34
N ALA A 282 4.73 -24.79 -11.52
CA ALA A 282 6.16 -25.00 -11.76
C ALA A 282 6.72 -26.23 -11.00
N LYS A 283 8.00 -26.56 -11.24
CA LYS A 283 8.79 -27.40 -10.32
C LYS A 283 8.54 -26.95 -8.87
N VAL A 284 8.33 -27.92 -7.99
CA VAL A 284 8.09 -27.68 -6.56
C VAL A 284 9.19 -26.79 -5.99
N ASN A 285 8.82 -25.58 -5.59
CA ASN A 285 9.69 -24.66 -4.87
C ASN A 285 9.41 -24.81 -3.37
N VAL A 286 10.29 -25.54 -2.68
CA VAL A 286 10.14 -25.83 -1.25
C VAL A 286 10.12 -24.55 -0.42
N GLU A 287 11.00 -23.59 -0.71
CA GLU A 287 11.05 -22.30 0.00
C GLU A 287 9.73 -21.51 -0.14
N TYR A 288 9.09 -21.57 -1.32
CA TYR A 288 7.76 -20.97 -1.50
C TYR A 288 6.71 -21.68 -0.65
N LEU A 289 6.69 -23.01 -0.66
CA LEU A 289 5.72 -23.80 0.11
C LEU A 289 5.89 -23.62 1.62
N GLU A 290 7.12 -23.56 2.13
CA GLU A 290 7.42 -23.25 3.53
C GLU A 290 6.84 -21.88 3.94
N ASN A 291 7.03 -20.85 3.09
CA ASN A 291 6.48 -19.53 3.34
C ASN A 291 4.94 -19.48 3.26
N VAL A 292 4.32 -20.29 2.39
CA VAL A 292 2.87 -20.44 2.34
C VAL A 292 2.36 -21.14 3.60
N ALA A 293 3.05 -22.19 4.05
CA ALA A 293 2.67 -22.95 5.23
C ALA A 293 2.74 -22.11 6.51
N LEU A 294 3.77 -21.23 6.65
CA LEU A 294 3.86 -20.23 7.71
C LEU A 294 2.60 -19.35 7.81
N LYS A 295 2.05 -18.94 6.68
CA LYS A 295 0.83 -18.11 6.61
C LYS A 295 -0.41 -18.91 6.95
N ILE A 296 -0.50 -20.15 6.47
CA ILE A 296 -1.62 -21.07 6.74
C ILE A 296 -1.70 -21.37 8.24
N ASN A 297 -0.59 -21.71 8.88
CA ASN A 297 -0.57 -22.05 10.31
C ASN A 297 -1.14 -20.93 11.18
N VAL A 298 -0.68 -19.69 10.94
CA VAL A 298 -1.14 -18.51 11.68
C VAL A 298 -2.61 -18.18 11.40
N LYS A 299 -3.07 -18.42 10.17
CA LYS A 299 -4.48 -18.29 9.76
C LYS A 299 -5.40 -19.31 10.41
N ALA A 300 -4.88 -20.51 10.68
CA ALA A 300 -5.58 -21.57 11.39
C ALA A 300 -5.49 -21.42 12.92
N GLY A 301 -4.91 -20.33 13.44
CA GLY A 301 -4.75 -20.07 14.88
C GLY A 301 -3.46 -20.65 15.49
N GLY A 302 -2.62 -21.30 14.70
CA GLY A 302 -1.33 -21.82 15.12
C GLY A 302 -0.27 -20.73 15.35
N ARG A 303 0.82 -21.12 16.01
CA ARG A 303 1.98 -20.26 16.29
C ARG A 303 3.22 -20.86 15.63
N ASN A 304 3.95 -20.06 14.86
CA ASN A 304 5.14 -20.55 14.16
C ASN A 304 6.34 -20.71 15.09
N ALA A 305 6.54 -19.74 16.00
CA ALA A 305 7.60 -19.75 17.01
C ALA A 305 7.17 -18.86 18.18
N ILE A 306 7.75 -19.12 19.35
CA ILE A 306 7.63 -18.26 20.53
C ILE A 306 9.03 -17.82 20.98
N LEU A 307 9.12 -16.80 21.83
CA LEU A 307 10.37 -16.49 22.51
C LEU A 307 10.64 -17.58 23.56
N GLN A 308 11.89 -18.06 23.63
CA GLN A 308 12.27 -19.06 24.65
C GLN A 308 12.04 -18.51 26.06
N GLU A 309 12.43 -17.26 26.28
CA GLU A 309 12.18 -16.53 27.52
C GLU A 309 11.31 -15.32 27.23
N GLY A 310 10.35 -15.07 28.13
CA GLY A 310 9.56 -13.85 28.09
C GLY A 310 10.44 -12.62 28.25
N LEU A 311 10.09 -11.52 27.60
CA LEU A 311 10.78 -10.25 27.81
C LEU A 311 10.43 -9.74 29.22
N PRO A 312 11.40 -9.51 30.12
CA PRO A 312 11.13 -9.24 31.53
C PRO A 312 10.10 -8.12 31.76
N PHE A 313 10.22 -7.01 31.03
CA PHE A 313 9.30 -5.87 31.11
C PHE A 313 7.88 -6.14 30.59
N LEU A 314 7.67 -7.21 29.83
CA LEU A 314 6.36 -7.57 29.29
C LEU A 314 5.69 -8.71 30.06
N SER A 315 6.46 -9.44 30.87
CA SER A 315 6.02 -10.65 31.56
C SER A 315 5.87 -10.46 33.08
N ASP A 316 6.27 -9.30 33.62
CA ASP A 316 6.16 -8.95 35.04
C ASP A 316 4.71 -8.73 35.49
N ILE A 317 3.90 -8.06 34.66
CA ILE A 317 2.47 -7.81 34.88
C ILE A 317 1.70 -8.00 33.56
N PRO A 318 0.38 -8.26 33.61
CA PRO A 318 -0.46 -8.37 32.42
C PRO A 318 -0.31 -7.14 31.52
N THR A 319 0.37 -7.31 30.39
CA THR A 319 0.68 -6.22 29.46
C THR A 319 0.02 -6.49 28.11
N ILE A 320 -0.67 -5.48 27.57
CA ILE A 320 -1.24 -5.52 26.22
C ILE A 320 -0.45 -4.60 25.29
N ILE A 321 -0.14 -5.09 24.10
CA ILE A 321 0.65 -4.35 23.10
C ILE A 321 -0.20 -4.17 21.85
N PHE A 322 -0.54 -2.91 21.57
CA PHE A 322 -1.23 -2.52 20.36
C PHE A 322 -0.23 -2.09 19.29
N GLY A 323 -0.53 -2.45 18.04
CA GLY A 323 -0.04 -1.78 16.86
C GLY A 323 -1.19 -1.09 16.15
N ALA A 324 -0.97 0.12 15.65
CA ALA A 324 -1.96 0.89 14.92
C ALA A 324 -1.35 1.50 13.65
N ASP A 325 -2.05 1.36 12.54
CA ASP A 325 -1.68 1.93 11.24
C ASP A 325 -2.92 2.53 10.57
N VAL A 326 -2.71 3.59 9.80
CA VAL A 326 -3.71 4.17 8.91
C VAL A 326 -3.20 4.09 7.49
N SER A 327 -4.07 3.64 6.61
CA SER A 327 -3.76 3.59 5.19
C SER A 327 -4.67 4.46 4.35
N HIS A 328 -4.04 5.26 3.52
CA HIS A 328 -4.70 6.14 2.58
C HIS A 328 -4.83 5.53 1.18
N PRO A 329 -5.83 5.98 0.38
CA PRO A 329 -5.92 5.64 -1.02
C PRO A 329 -4.69 6.11 -1.82
N SER A 330 -4.50 5.53 -3.00
CA SER A 330 -3.47 6.00 -3.93
C SER A 330 -3.78 7.43 -4.41
N PRO A 331 -2.77 8.26 -4.71
CA PRO A 331 -3.01 9.59 -5.26
C PRO A 331 -3.89 9.54 -6.51
N GLY A 332 -4.97 10.33 -6.53
CA GLY A 332 -5.92 10.38 -7.64
C GLY A 332 -7.03 9.33 -7.62
N VAL A 333 -7.09 8.47 -6.58
CA VAL A 333 -8.21 7.55 -6.34
C VAL A 333 -9.04 8.09 -5.19
N TYR A 334 -10.36 8.19 -5.39
CA TYR A 334 -11.29 8.54 -4.33
C TYR A 334 -11.75 7.28 -3.59
N SER A 335 -11.28 7.12 -2.35
CA SER A 335 -11.75 6.10 -1.41
C SER A 335 -11.46 6.56 0.02
N SER A 336 -12.12 5.93 1.00
CA SER A 336 -11.88 6.17 2.43
C SER A 336 -10.45 5.78 2.84
N SER A 337 -9.98 6.32 3.97
CA SER A 337 -8.82 5.74 4.64
C SER A 337 -9.27 4.53 5.48
N VAL A 338 -8.38 3.55 5.67
CA VAL A 338 -8.66 2.41 6.56
C VAL A 338 -7.70 2.45 7.73
N SER A 339 -8.24 2.52 8.94
CA SER A 339 -7.50 2.34 10.19
C SER A 339 -7.55 0.90 10.64
N ALA A 340 -6.47 0.44 11.28
CA ALA A 340 -6.40 -0.87 11.91
C ALA A 340 -5.72 -0.76 13.26
N VAL A 341 -6.27 -1.46 14.25
CA VAL A 341 -5.64 -1.65 15.56
C VAL A 341 -5.52 -3.15 15.79
N SER A 342 -4.31 -3.62 16.07
CA SER A 342 -4.02 -5.05 16.19
C SER A 342 -3.21 -5.38 17.42
N ILE A 343 -3.47 -6.57 17.96
CA ILE A 343 -2.59 -7.31 18.87
C ILE A 343 -2.19 -8.59 18.11
N LEU A 344 -2.77 -9.73 18.47
CA LEU A 344 -2.83 -10.98 17.69
C LEU A 344 -4.12 -11.05 16.86
N ILE A 345 -5.20 -10.43 17.34
CA ILE A 345 -6.44 -10.18 16.59
C ILE A 345 -6.40 -8.72 16.13
N CYS A 346 -7.15 -8.39 15.07
CA CYS A 346 -7.22 -7.03 14.55
C CYS A 346 -8.67 -6.58 14.33
N VAL A 347 -8.93 -5.34 14.72
CA VAL A 347 -10.14 -4.60 14.34
C VAL A 347 -9.75 -3.60 13.26
N ILE A 348 -10.60 -3.45 12.23
CA ILE A 348 -10.40 -2.50 11.12
C ILE A 348 -11.61 -1.58 11.00
N SER A 349 -11.38 -0.35 10.56
CA SER A 349 -12.46 0.62 10.35
C SER A 349 -12.20 1.56 9.18
N ALA A 350 -13.26 2.02 8.52
CA ALA A 350 -13.21 3.05 7.50
C ALA A 350 -13.24 4.45 8.16
N GLN A 351 -12.50 5.39 7.60
CA GLN A 351 -12.41 6.77 8.06
C GLN A 351 -12.36 7.74 6.88
N GLN A 352 -12.52 9.03 7.13
CA GLN A 352 -12.52 10.03 6.07
C GLN A 352 -11.20 9.98 5.26
N PRO A 353 -11.23 10.27 3.94
CA PRO A 353 -10.03 10.26 3.12
C PRO A 353 -8.94 11.16 3.70
N LYS A 354 -7.71 10.66 3.80
CA LYS A 354 -6.53 11.37 4.34
C LYS A 354 -6.65 11.77 5.82
N GLN A 355 -7.54 11.15 6.58
CA GLN A 355 -7.64 11.33 8.03
C GLN A 355 -6.60 10.49 8.76
N GLU A 356 -5.69 11.14 9.48
CA GLU A 356 -4.56 10.51 10.18
C GLU A 356 -4.89 10.05 11.60
N ILE A 357 -5.79 10.78 12.29
CA ILE A 357 -6.28 10.42 13.62
C ILE A 357 -7.24 9.24 13.50
N ILE A 358 -7.08 8.22 14.34
CA ILE A 358 -8.02 7.10 14.42
C ILE A 358 -9.21 7.48 15.32
N THR A 359 -10.34 7.87 14.73
CA THR A 359 -11.54 8.32 15.49
C THR A 359 -12.25 7.17 16.18
N LYS A 360 -12.29 6.00 15.54
CA LYS A 360 -12.93 4.78 16.07
C LYS A 360 -12.17 4.10 17.21
N LEU A 361 -11.05 4.65 17.67
CA LEU A 361 -10.43 4.19 18.92
C LEU A 361 -11.44 4.25 20.06
N PHE A 362 -12.21 5.33 20.11
CA PHE A 362 -13.37 5.49 20.96
C PHE A 362 -14.28 6.58 20.40
N GLN A 363 -15.51 6.20 20.07
CA GLN A 363 -16.54 7.10 19.59
C GLN A 363 -17.85 6.85 20.33
N VAL A 364 -18.54 7.92 20.66
CA VAL A 364 -19.90 7.87 21.20
C VAL A 364 -20.83 8.38 20.10
N THR A 365 -21.78 7.53 19.69
CA THR A 365 -22.83 7.89 18.75
C THR A 365 -24.18 7.83 19.45
N GLN A 366 -25.12 8.67 19.03
CA GLN A 366 -26.52 8.54 19.40
C GLN A 366 -27.27 7.93 18.23
N ASP A 367 -28.06 6.90 18.49
CA ASP A 367 -28.97 6.38 17.49
C ASP A 367 -30.15 7.33 17.25
N SER A 368 -30.96 7.04 16.24
CA SER A 368 -32.18 7.80 15.91
C SER A 368 -33.21 7.85 17.06
N ASN A 369 -33.05 6.98 18.06
CA ASN A 369 -33.94 6.87 19.22
C ASN A 369 -33.36 7.56 20.47
N GLY A 370 -32.21 8.25 20.34
CA GLY A 370 -31.53 8.95 21.43
C GLY A 370 -30.71 8.05 22.36
N CYS A 371 -30.60 6.75 22.07
CA CYS A 371 -29.77 5.82 22.82
C CYS A 371 -28.29 6.06 22.50
N VAL A 372 -27.49 6.20 23.56
CA VAL A 372 -26.06 6.42 23.46
C VAL A 372 -25.36 5.08 23.24
N LYS A 373 -24.78 4.89 22.06
CA LYS A 373 -23.97 3.73 21.71
C LYS A 373 -22.50 4.11 21.71
N THR A 374 -21.66 3.25 22.29
CA THR A 374 -20.21 3.41 22.26
C THR A 374 -19.61 2.44 21.26
N ASP A 375 -18.92 2.95 20.24
CA ASP A 375 -18.14 2.19 19.27
C ASP A 375 -16.64 2.38 19.58
N SER A 376 -15.91 1.30 19.88
CA SER A 376 -14.51 1.41 20.30
C SER A 376 -13.71 0.15 19.97
N MET A 377 -12.73 0.32 19.08
CA MET A 377 -11.75 -0.71 18.74
C MET A 377 -10.92 -1.14 19.95
N ILE A 378 -10.60 -0.20 20.84
CA ILE A 378 -9.84 -0.48 22.07
C ILE A 378 -10.67 -1.33 23.03
N LYS A 379 -11.94 -0.99 23.22
CA LYS A 379 -12.85 -1.73 24.09
C LYS A 379 -12.99 -3.20 23.66
N GLU A 380 -13.20 -3.42 22.37
CA GLU A 380 -13.31 -4.76 21.79
C GLU A 380 -12.06 -5.61 22.06
N LEU A 381 -10.87 -5.05 21.82
CA LEU A 381 -9.60 -5.75 22.04
C LEU A 381 -9.30 -5.99 23.53
N LEU A 382 -9.66 -5.06 24.42
CA LEU A 382 -9.53 -5.24 25.87
C LEU A 382 -10.46 -6.35 26.39
N LEU A 383 -11.70 -6.41 25.89
CA LEU A 383 -12.64 -7.48 26.22
C LEU A 383 -12.12 -8.84 25.74
N ASN A 384 -11.57 -8.92 24.52
CA ASN A 384 -10.96 -10.16 24.01
C ASN A 384 -9.77 -10.60 24.88
N PHE A 385 -8.92 -9.65 25.29
CA PHE A 385 -7.82 -9.96 26.20
C PHE A 385 -8.32 -10.53 27.53
N TYR A 386 -9.36 -9.92 28.12
CA TYR A 386 -9.95 -10.40 29.36
C TYR A 386 -10.59 -11.78 29.22
N GLN A 387 -11.31 -12.03 28.12
CA GLN A 387 -11.91 -13.34 27.85
C GLN A 387 -10.87 -14.46 27.79
N LYS A 388 -9.70 -14.20 27.18
CA LYS A 388 -8.61 -15.18 27.02
C LYS A 388 -7.77 -15.37 28.28
N ASN A 389 -7.47 -14.30 29.00
CA ASN A 389 -6.51 -14.33 30.11
C ASN A 389 -7.18 -14.29 31.50
N ARG A 390 -8.48 -13.98 31.57
CA ARG A 390 -9.23 -13.74 32.81
C ARG A 390 -8.61 -12.68 33.74
N ARG A 391 -7.74 -11.83 33.19
CA ARG A 391 -7.10 -10.68 33.85
C ARG A 391 -7.21 -9.46 32.95
N LYS A 392 -7.40 -8.29 33.55
CA LYS A 392 -7.34 -7.00 32.83
C LYS A 392 -5.86 -6.65 32.60
N PRO A 393 -5.50 -6.02 31.47
CA PRO A 393 -4.17 -5.46 31.30
C PRO A 393 -3.87 -4.42 32.37
N GLU A 394 -2.77 -4.57 33.08
CA GLU A 394 -2.29 -3.59 34.04
C GLU A 394 -1.35 -2.57 33.36
N ARG A 395 -0.93 -2.84 32.11
CA ARG A 395 -0.10 -1.96 31.29
C ARG A 395 -0.51 -1.98 29.83
N ILE A 396 -0.56 -0.79 29.21
CA ILE A 396 -0.83 -0.60 27.78
C ILE A 396 0.43 -0.05 27.09
N ILE A 397 0.89 -0.74 26.04
CA ILE A 397 1.92 -0.23 25.13
C ILE A 397 1.27 -0.04 23.76
N PHE A 398 1.32 1.17 23.21
CA PHE A 398 0.65 1.51 21.96
C PHE A 398 1.66 2.01 20.92
N TYR A 399 1.91 1.21 19.89
CA TYR A 399 2.76 1.59 18.77
C TYR A 399 1.92 2.14 17.60
N ARG A 400 2.16 3.39 17.20
CA ARG A 400 1.42 4.09 16.13
C ARG A 400 2.34 4.39 14.93
N ASP A 401 2.06 3.81 13.76
CA ASP A 401 2.87 3.98 12.53
C ASP A 401 2.25 4.92 11.50
N GLY A 402 3.07 5.60 10.70
CA GLY A 402 2.57 6.40 9.58
C GLY A 402 2.16 7.82 9.93
N VAL A 403 2.45 8.30 11.14
CA VAL A 403 2.18 9.69 11.53
C VAL A 403 3.32 10.61 11.08
N SER A 404 2.96 11.74 10.45
CA SER A 404 3.92 12.80 10.12
C SER A 404 4.34 13.58 11.36
N GLU A 405 5.57 14.12 11.38
CA GLU A 405 6.11 14.86 12.52
C GLU A 405 5.23 16.05 12.94
N SER A 406 4.70 16.78 11.95
CA SER A 406 3.76 17.89 12.17
C SER A 406 2.44 17.49 12.83
N GLN A 407 2.12 16.19 12.87
CA GLN A 407 0.87 15.67 13.42
C GLN A 407 1.07 14.88 14.72
N PHE A 408 2.28 14.82 15.26
CA PHE A 408 2.56 14.07 16.49
C PHE A 408 1.70 14.52 17.67
N SER A 409 1.70 15.82 17.98
CA SER A 409 0.95 16.37 19.12
C SER A 409 -0.56 16.13 19.01
N PRO A 410 -1.25 16.48 17.91
CA PRO A 410 -2.70 16.27 17.82
C PRO A 410 -3.08 14.78 17.83
N VAL A 411 -2.28 13.92 17.18
CA VAL A 411 -2.52 12.46 17.20
C VAL A 411 -2.33 11.90 18.60
N LEU A 412 -1.22 12.23 19.28
CA LEU A 412 -0.95 11.79 20.64
C LEU A 412 -2.08 12.19 21.59
N LEU A 413 -2.46 13.47 21.60
CA LEU A 413 -3.47 13.98 22.53
C LEU A 413 -4.83 13.30 22.30
N HIS A 414 -5.28 13.23 21.05
CA HIS A 414 -6.58 12.66 20.72
C HIS A 414 -6.63 11.14 20.93
N GLU A 415 -5.61 10.41 20.47
CA GLU A 415 -5.62 8.94 20.53
C GLU A 415 -5.38 8.42 21.96
N VAL A 416 -4.52 9.07 22.76
CA VAL A 416 -4.33 8.71 24.18
C VAL A 416 -5.59 8.98 24.98
N ASP A 417 -6.25 10.11 24.75
CA ASP A 417 -7.53 10.42 25.38
C ASP A 417 -8.61 9.39 24.99
N ALA A 418 -8.69 9.00 23.71
CA ALA A 418 -9.60 7.95 23.25
C ALA A 418 -9.32 6.59 23.93
N ILE A 419 -8.05 6.19 24.07
CA ILE A 419 -7.67 4.96 24.79
C ILE A 419 -8.12 5.03 26.25
N ARG A 420 -7.90 6.17 26.93
CA ARG A 420 -8.34 6.36 28.33
C ARG A 420 -9.86 6.28 28.46
N LYS A 421 -10.60 6.96 27.57
CA LYS A 421 -12.07 6.91 27.54
C LYS A 421 -12.58 5.48 27.33
N ALA A 422 -11.92 4.70 26.47
CA ALA A 422 -12.26 3.29 26.29
C ALA A 422 -12.07 2.46 27.56
N CYS A 423 -10.95 2.66 28.29
CA CYS A 423 -10.71 1.99 29.56
C CYS A 423 -11.76 2.36 30.63
N ILE A 424 -12.03 3.65 30.82
CA ILE A 424 -13.02 4.15 31.79
C ILE A 424 -14.43 3.66 31.46
N SER A 425 -14.77 3.53 30.16
CA SER A 425 -16.08 3.02 29.72
C SER A 425 -16.30 1.52 30.01
N LEU A 426 -15.26 0.77 30.38
CA LEU A 426 -15.35 -0.62 30.80
C LEU A 426 -15.50 -0.74 32.32
N ASP A 427 -14.82 0.14 33.04
CA ASP A 427 -14.79 0.21 34.50
C ASP A 427 -14.26 1.59 34.89
N GLU A 428 -15.03 2.33 35.70
CA GLU A 428 -14.76 3.72 36.06
C GLU A 428 -13.38 3.92 36.71
N HIS A 429 -12.87 2.90 37.40
CA HIS A 429 -11.58 2.93 38.08
C HIS A 429 -10.43 2.32 37.27
N TYR A 430 -10.70 1.84 36.05
CA TYR A 430 -9.69 1.20 35.22
C TYR A 430 -8.88 2.23 34.43
N VAL A 431 -7.75 2.65 35.03
CA VAL A 431 -6.85 3.67 34.49
C VAL A 431 -5.41 3.14 34.39
N PRO A 432 -5.14 2.15 33.51
CA PRO A 432 -3.80 1.58 33.38
C PRO A 432 -2.80 2.61 32.83
N PRO A 433 -1.51 2.56 33.21
CA PRO A 433 -0.46 3.34 32.56
C PRO A 433 -0.35 3.02 31.06
N ILE A 434 -0.22 4.07 30.26
CA ILE A 434 -0.14 4.01 28.79
C ILE A 434 1.22 4.52 28.33
N THR A 435 1.96 3.68 27.60
CA THR A 435 3.16 4.07 26.86
C THR A 435 2.81 4.21 25.39
N PHE A 436 2.87 5.43 24.84
CA PHE A 436 2.56 5.72 23.44
C PHE A 436 3.85 5.95 22.63
N LEU A 437 4.03 5.17 21.56
CA LEU A 437 5.26 5.14 20.76
C LEU A 437 4.92 5.39 19.29
N VAL A 438 5.40 6.49 18.73
CA VAL A 438 5.28 6.75 17.29
C VAL A 438 6.40 6.03 16.55
N VAL A 439 6.02 5.22 15.57
CA VAL A 439 6.95 4.49 14.69
C VAL A 439 7.03 5.22 13.35
N GLN A 440 8.23 5.65 12.97
CA GLN A 440 8.48 6.22 11.66
C GLN A 440 9.40 5.31 10.85
N LYS A 441 8.85 4.67 9.82
CA LYS A 441 9.63 3.85 8.86
C LYS A 441 10.19 4.66 7.69
N ARG A 442 9.53 5.77 7.35
CA ARG A 442 9.80 6.53 6.12
C ARG A 442 10.46 7.87 6.45
N HIS A 443 11.72 7.80 6.87
CA HIS A 443 12.55 8.96 7.21
C HIS A 443 13.79 9.07 6.30
N GLN A 444 14.54 10.17 6.44
CA GLN A 444 15.77 10.42 5.67
C GLN A 444 17.06 9.99 6.38
N THR A 445 17.02 9.70 7.69
CA THR A 445 18.17 9.19 8.45
C THR A 445 18.69 7.86 7.90
N ARG A 446 20.00 7.74 7.68
CA ARG A 446 20.66 6.50 7.25
C ARG A 446 21.90 6.26 8.11
N LEU A 447 22.06 5.03 8.58
CA LEU A 447 23.24 4.59 9.33
C LEU A 447 24.12 3.72 8.45
N PHE A 448 25.43 3.94 8.51
CA PHE A 448 26.42 3.19 7.76
C PHE A 448 27.48 2.65 8.73
N PRO A 449 27.89 1.38 8.63
CA PRO A 449 28.96 0.86 9.47
C PRO A 449 30.27 1.57 9.12
N LEU A 450 31.07 1.90 10.14
CA LEU A 450 32.44 2.35 9.92
C LEU A 450 33.29 1.19 9.39
N PRO A 451 34.25 1.45 8.48
CA PRO A 451 35.22 0.43 8.05
C PRO A 451 35.99 -0.07 9.27
N THR A 452 35.80 -1.33 9.66
CA THR A 452 36.57 -1.91 10.76
C THR A 452 37.93 -2.38 10.23
N THR A 453 39.01 -2.03 10.95
CA THR A 453 40.39 -2.51 10.71
C THR A 453 40.62 -3.95 11.18
N ARG A 454 39.56 -4.70 11.54
CA ARG A 454 39.70 -6.08 12.05
C ARG A 454 39.91 -7.06 10.89
N LYS A 455 40.85 -8.00 11.09
CA LYS A 455 41.25 -9.07 10.16
C LYS A 455 40.03 -9.69 9.45
N PRO A 456 40.15 -10.08 8.16
CA PRO A 456 39.08 -10.78 7.47
C PRO A 456 38.71 -12.04 8.25
N GLU A 457 37.48 -12.08 8.76
CA GLU A 457 36.87 -13.29 9.30
C GLU A 457 36.89 -14.39 8.24
N PRO A 458 37.01 -15.67 8.63
CA PRO A 458 37.15 -16.78 7.71
C PRO A 458 36.07 -16.75 6.61
N LYS A 459 36.53 -16.88 5.37
CA LYS A 459 35.69 -16.93 4.17
C LYS A 459 34.64 -18.04 4.34
N GLY A 460 33.39 -17.67 4.60
CA GLY A 460 32.28 -18.63 4.78
C GLY A 460 31.11 -18.03 5.55
N ILE A 461 31.37 -17.14 6.51
CA ILE A 461 30.31 -16.42 7.22
C ILE A 461 29.96 -15.18 6.39
N ARG A 462 28.93 -15.27 5.54
CA ARG A 462 28.32 -14.07 4.99
C ARG A 462 27.84 -13.24 6.17
N LYS A 463 28.48 -12.09 6.45
CA LYS A 463 27.91 -11.11 7.38
C LYS A 463 26.50 -10.84 6.89
N PRO A 464 25.47 -11.07 7.72
CA PRO A 464 24.11 -10.83 7.30
C PRO A 464 24.01 -9.36 6.92
N GLU A 465 23.76 -9.09 5.64
CA GLU A 465 23.38 -7.75 5.23
C GLU A 465 22.08 -7.44 5.99
N PRO A 466 22.02 -6.34 6.77
CA PRO A 466 20.79 -5.98 7.45
C PRO A 466 19.70 -5.80 6.40
N LYS A 467 18.78 -6.78 6.31
CA LYS A 467 17.52 -6.58 5.61
C LYS A 467 16.74 -5.51 6.37
N GLY A 468 15.98 -4.70 5.64
CA GLY A 468 15.41 -3.45 6.13
C GLY A 468 14.72 -3.56 7.49
N ILE A 469 14.72 -2.46 8.23
CA ILE A 469 14.06 -2.33 9.54
C ILE A 469 12.59 -2.77 9.39
N LEU A 470 12.27 -3.97 9.88
CA LEU A 470 10.88 -4.36 10.08
C LEU A 470 10.40 -3.68 11.37
N PRO A 471 9.19 -3.10 11.36
CA PRO A 471 8.59 -2.61 12.59
C PRO A 471 8.34 -3.76 13.57
N VAL A 472 8.06 -3.39 14.81
CA VAL A 472 7.53 -4.30 15.83
C VAL A 472 6.30 -5.06 15.28
N PRO A 473 6.15 -6.38 15.49
CA PRO A 473 5.13 -7.19 14.83
C PRO A 473 3.69 -6.63 14.90
N PRO A 474 3.19 -6.10 16.03
CA PRO A 474 1.84 -5.52 16.09
C PRO A 474 1.65 -4.38 15.07
N VAL A 475 2.65 -3.53 14.85
CA VAL A 475 2.56 -2.47 13.82
C VAL A 475 2.52 -3.06 12.41
N TYR A 476 3.28 -4.12 12.17
CA TYR A 476 3.23 -4.81 10.88
C TYR A 476 1.87 -5.44 10.63
N TYR A 477 1.27 -6.05 11.66
CA TYR A 477 -0.06 -6.64 11.57
C TYR A 477 -1.15 -5.60 11.32
N ALA A 478 -1.10 -4.46 12.01
CA ALA A 478 -2.00 -3.34 11.75
C ALA A 478 -1.89 -2.88 10.28
N HIS A 479 -0.66 -2.75 9.77
CA HIS A 479 -0.44 -2.40 8.36
C HIS A 479 -1.05 -3.42 7.38
N LEU A 480 -0.85 -4.72 7.63
CA LEU A 480 -1.44 -5.78 6.81
C LEU A 480 -2.97 -5.77 6.87
N ALA A 481 -3.55 -5.57 8.05
CA ALA A 481 -4.99 -5.52 8.24
C ALA A 481 -5.61 -4.27 7.59
N ALA A 482 -5.00 -3.09 7.71
CA ALA A 482 -5.44 -1.89 7.00
C ALA A 482 -5.34 -2.08 5.47
N SER A 483 -4.29 -2.76 5.00
CA SER A 483 -4.15 -3.17 3.59
C SER A 483 -5.22 -4.15 3.15
N ARG A 484 -5.63 -5.07 4.02
CA ARG A 484 -6.71 -6.02 3.75
C ARG A 484 -8.06 -5.32 3.68
N GLY A 485 -8.37 -4.43 4.62
CA GLY A 485 -9.60 -3.64 4.61
C GLY A 485 -9.76 -2.83 3.32
N ARG A 486 -8.68 -2.20 2.83
CA ARG A 486 -8.70 -1.53 1.52
C ARG A 486 -8.98 -2.46 0.35
N SER A 487 -8.57 -3.73 0.43
CA SER A 487 -8.82 -4.69 -0.66
C SER A 487 -10.29 -5.15 -0.74
N TYR A 488 -11.07 -4.93 0.32
CA TYR A 488 -12.53 -5.17 0.29
C TYR A 488 -13.28 -4.05 -0.43
N GLN A 489 -12.72 -2.84 -0.39
CA GLN A 489 -13.29 -1.67 -1.03
C GLN A 489 -13.13 -1.80 -2.55
N GLY A 490 -14.20 -1.51 -3.28
CA GLY A 490 -14.17 -1.46 -4.74
C GLY A 490 -13.24 -0.35 -5.24
N ASN A 491 -12.72 -0.49 -6.46
CA ASN A 491 -12.05 0.62 -7.14
C ASN A 491 -13.13 1.58 -7.67
N PHE A 492 -13.55 2.54 -6.86
CA PHE A 492 -14.33 3.68 -7.33
C PHE A 492 -13.39 4.62 -8.08
N GLY A 493 -13.88 5.26 -9.15
CA GLY A 493 -13.06 6.08 -10.07
C GLY A 493 -12.45 7.33 -9.43
N ASP A 494 -12.22 8.36 -10.23
CA ASP A 494 -11.56 9.60 -9.80
C ASP A 494 -12.41 10.51 -8.88
N GLY A 495 -13.60 10.05 -8.45
CA GLY A 495 -14.46 10.73 -7.49
C GLY A 495 -14.99 12.09 -7.96
N SER A 496 -14.83 12.40 -9.25
CA SER A 496 -15.12 13.72 -9.84
C SER A 496 -16.59 14.16 -9.74
N SER A 497 -17.50 13.24 -9.41
CA SER A 497 -18.94 13.48 -9.25
C SER A 497 -19.43 13.49 -7.79
N ILE A 498 -18.55 13.31 -6.79
CA ILE A 498 -18.96 13.10 -5.39
C ILE A 498 -18.75 14.40 -4.59
N ARG A 499 -19.83 14.90 -3.96
CA ARG A 499 -19.80 16.08 -3.09
C ARG A 499 -18.87 15.85 -1.89
N GLU A 500 -18.07 16.86 -1.52
CA GLU A 500 -17.24 16.82 -0.32
C GLU A 500 -18.13 16.59 0.92
N THR A 501 -17.86 15.52 1.67
CA THR A 501 -18.54 15.22 2.94
C THR A 501 -17.98 16.07 4.07
N THR A 502 -18.85 16.61 4.91
CA THR A 502 -18.50 17.41 6.09
C THR A 502 -17.84 16.56 7.19
N PRO A 503 -16.89 17.09 7.97
CA PRO A 503 -16.31 16.35 9.11
C PRO A 503 -17.39 16.06 10.17
N GLY A 504 -17.81 14.79 10.28
CA GLY A 504 -18.82 14.35 11.25
C GLY A 504 -19.92 13.45 10.67
N ASP A 505 -20.13 13.50 9.35
CA ASP A 505 -21.14 12.67 8.69
C ASP A 505 -20.69 11.20 8.55
N GLU A 506 -21.64 10.26 8.69
CA GLU A 506 -21.38 8.84 8.43
C GLU A 506 -20.90 8.63 6.98
N LEU A 507 -19.87 7.80 6.81
CA LEU A 507 -19.37 7.48 5.48
C LEU A 507 -20.47 6.77 4.68
N PRO A 508 -20.68 7.16 3.40
CA PRO A 508 -21.54 6.40 2.49
C PRO A 508 -21.20 4.91 2.51
N GLU A 509 -22.21 4.04 2.42
CA GLU A 509 -22.05 2.58 2.55
C GLU A 509 -20.98 2.00 1.63
N PHE A 510 -20.84 2.52 0.41
CA PHE A 510 -19.81 2.09 -0.55
C PHE A 510 -18.36 2.43 -0.14
N LEU A 511 -18.18 3.36 0.79
CA LEU A 511 -16.89 3.73 1.40
C LEU A 511 -16.65 3.04 2.74
N GLN A 512 -17.64 2.35 3.29
CA GLN A 512 -17.46 1.60 4.52
C GLN A 512 -16.66 0.31 4.27
N VAL A 513 -16.04 -0.21 5.32
CA VAL A 513 -15.41 -1.53 5.31
C VAL A 513 -16.43 -2.52 5.87
N PRO A 514 -16.73 -3.64 5.18
CA PRO A 514 -17.67 -4.63 5.68
C PRO A 514 -17.20 -5.23 7.01
N LYS A 515 -18.16 -5.53 7.90
CA LYS A 515 -17.86 -6.22 9.16
C LYS A 515 -17.26 -7.59 8.86
N ILE A 516 -16.15 -7.91 9.51
CA ILE A 516 -15.53 -9.23 9.41
C ILE A 516 -16.46 -10.26 10.05
N HIS A 517 -16.60 -11.41 9.41
CA HIS A 517 -17.41 -12.49 9.95
C HIS A 517 -16.79 -13.00 11.27
N GLU A 518 -17.63 -13.27 12.29
CA GLU A 518 -17.20 -13.72 13.62
C GLU A 518 -16.19 -14.88 13.59
N ASN A 519 -16.43 -15.87 12.72
CA ASN A 519 -15.57 -17.04 12.52
C ASN A 519 -14.16 -16.75 11.96
N VAL A 520 -13.97 -15.56 11.39
CA VAL A 520 -12.70 -15.09 10.83
C VAL A 520 -12.07 -14.02 11.73
N SER A 521 -12.90 -13.30 12.50
CA SER A 521 -12.48 -12.19 13.36
C SER A 521 -11.49 -12.59 14.45
N GLU A 522 -11.51 -13.85 14.89
CA GLU A 522 -10.64 -14.33 15.98
C GLU A 522 -9.26 -14.83 15.51
N VAL A 523 -9.03 -14.89 14.19
CA VAL A 523 -7.77 -15.37 13.61
C VAL A 523 -7.02 -14.27 12.86
N MET A 524 -5.76 -14.53 12.54
CA MET A 524 -4.90 -13.62 11.79
C MET A 524 -5.17 -13.67 10.28
N PHE A 525 -6.42 -13.48 9.86
CA PHE A 525 -6.87 -13.59 8.46
C PHE A 525 -6.08 -12.69 7.48
N TYR A 526 -5.59 -11.56 7.99
CA TYR A 526 -4.81 -10.56 7.26
C TYR A 526 -3.38 -11.01 6.90
N CYS A 527 -2.90 -12.13 7.46
CA CYS A 527 -1.54 -12.64 7.23
C CYS A 527 -1.27 -13.23 5.84
#